data_AF-A0A1G2T2J5-F1
#
_entry.id   AF-A0A1G2T2J5-F1
#
_cell.length_a   1.000
_cell.length_b   1.000
_cell.length_c   1.000
_cell.angle_alpha   90.00
_cell.angle_beta   90.00
_cell.angle_gamma   90.00
#
_symmetry.space_group_name_H-M   'P 1'
#
loop_
_entity.id
_entity.type
_entity.pdbx_description
1 polymer ?
#
loop_
_entity_poly.entity_id
_entity_poly.type
_entity_poly.pdbx_seq_one_letter_code
_entity_poly.pdbx_strand_id
1 'polypeptide(L)'
;MSSLYSIDLMKELSDGFEEDGFTPEEVKALRAYGRLRAIRGILRGTHEVKAIDHMIDLSVPCKLPFVGAERVSPAKSGVVKLEPQGKGLTVDDKMINLFLSEEQKSGVIVGHELRKELEAKGGNLSASILDHLVAYPALWPESWKKDDQGNTIYVCFWDDIFRGLADGILYVRCGYWRGGEVVSSYDWLGNDWRRYNPSASLA
;
A
#
# COMPACT_ATOMS: atom_id res chain seq x y z
N MET A 1 -11.64 -29.94 28.95
CA MET A 1 -11.76 -30.10 27.49
C MET A 1 -13.23 -30.04 27.12
N SER A 2 -13.59 -29.41 26.00
CA SER A 2 -14.95 -29.50 25.45
C SER A 2 -15.29 -30.97 25.24
N SER A 3 -16.42 -31.45 25.76
CA SER A 3 -16.88 -32.84 25.58
C SER A 3 -17.60 -33.07 24.25
N LEU A 4 -17.75 -32.03 23.44
CA LEU A 4 -18.59 -32.05 22.24
C LEU A 4 -17.83 -32.40 20.96
N TYR A 5 -16.51 -32.17 20.93
CA TYR A 5 -15.67 -32.33 19.73
C TYR A 5 -14.58 -33.37 20.00
N SER A 6 -14.39 -34.30 19.07
CA SER A 6 -13.27 -35.24 19.14
C SER A 6 -11.94 -34.51 18.92
N ILE A 7 -10.86 -35.10 19.43
CA ILE A 7 -9.51 -34.60 19.20
C ILE A 7 -9.18 -34.60 17.70
N ASP A 8 -9.57 -35.66 16.98
CA ASP A 8 -9.32 -35.79 15.54
C ASP A 8 -10.00 -34.67 14.74
N LEU A 9 -11.26 -34.33 15.06
CA LEU A 9 -11.97 -33.23 14.41
C LEU A 9 -11.29 -31.88 14.65
N MET A 10 -10.80 -31.65 15.87
CA MET A 10 -10.07 -30.42 16.19
C MET A 10 -8.72 -30.35 15.47
N LYS A 11 -8.11 -31.50 15.19
CA LYS A 11 -6.87 -31.58 14.41
C LYS A 11 -7.11 -31.26 12.95
N GLU A 12 -8.13 -31.85 12.32
CA GLU A 12 -8.51 -31.51 10.94
C GLU A 12 -8.78 -30.02 10.76
N LEU A 13 -9.46 -29.40 11.73
CA LEU A 13 -9.69 -27.95 11.71
C LEU A 13 -8.39 -27.14 11.84
N SER A 14 -7.44 -27.63 12.64
CA SER A 14 -6.12 -27.00 12.80
C SER A 14 -5.33 -27.08 11.50
N ASP A 15 -5.29 -28.25 10.88
CA ASP A 15 -4.59 -28.49 9.62
C ASP A 15 -5.15 -27.57 8.52
N GLY A 16 -6.48 -27.42 8.44
CA GLY A 16 -7.11 -26.48 7.50
C GLY A 16 -6.77 -25.00 7.74
N PHE A 17 -6.61 -24.57 9.00
CA PHE A 17 -6.13 -23.21 9.28
C PHE A 17 -4.68 -23.00 8.81
N GLU A 18 -3.83 -24.02 8.98
CA GLU A 18 -2.43 -23.96 8.52
C GLU A 18 -2.34 -23.94 7.00
N GLU A 19 -3.14 -24.77 6.30
CA GLU A 19 -3.21 -24.81 4.84
C GLU A 19 -3.64 -23.46 4.24
N ASP A 20 -4.59 -22.77 4.86
CA ASP A 20 -5.06 -21.44 4.44
C ASP A 20 -4.20 -20.28 4.98
N GLY A 21 -3.10 -20.58 5.68
CA GLY A 21 -2.11 -19.60 6.12
C GLY A 21 -2.50 -18.73 7.32
N PHE A 22 -3.47 -19.17 8.13
CA PHE A 22 -3.88 -18.43 9.33
C PHE A 22 -2.76 -18.38 10.38
N THR A 23 -2.56 -17.22 10.99
CA THR A 23 -1.67 -17.05 12.14
C THR A 23 -2.32 -17.51 13.45
N PRO A 24 -1.54 -17.91 14.46
CA PRO A 24 -2.07 -18.23 15.80
C PRO A 24 -2.90 -17.07 16.40
N GLU A 25 -2.50 -15.83 16.14
CA GLU A 25 -3.20 -14.62 16.57
C GLU A 25 -4.58 -14.50 15.93
N GLU A 26 -4.71 -14.76 14.62
CA GLU A 26 -5.99 -14.75 13.90
C GLU A 26 -6.92 -15.86 14.39
N VAL A 27 -6.40 -17.09 14.57
CA VAL A 27 -7.16 -18.22 15.13
C VAL A 27 -7.64 -17.87 16.54
N LYS A 28 -6.79 -17.27 17.38
CA LYS A 28 -7.18 -16.80 18.72
C LYS A 28 -8.25 -15.71 18.63
N ALA A 29 -8.14 -14.82 17.65
CA ALA A 29 -9.08 -13.73 17.46
C ALA A 29 -10.48 -14.21 17.04
N LEU A 30 -10.63 -15.44 16.50
CA LEU A 30 -11.95 -16.04 16.26
C LEU A 30 -12.77 -16.22 17.55
N ARG A 31 -12.11 -16.34 18.71
CA ARG A 31 -12.78 -16.45 20.02
C ARG A 31 -13.49 -15.16 20.44
N ALA A 32 -13.17 -14.02 19.82
CA ALA A 32 -13.83 -12.76 20.13
C ALA A 32 -15.34 -12.86 19.86
N TYR A 33 -16.14 -12.22 20.73
CA TYR A 33 -17.59 -12.32 20.71
C TYR A 33 -18.16 -11.97 19.32
N GLY A 34 -19.06 -12.81 18.82
CA GLY A 34 -19.77 -12.60 17.55
C GLY A 34 -19.12 -13.23 16.32
N ARG A 35 -17.79 -13.44 16.28
CA ARG A 35 -17.10 -13.94 15.08
C ARG A 35 -17.47 -15.39 14.73
N LEU A 36 -17.40 -16.31 15.69
CA LEU A 36 -17.88 -17.69 15.49
C LEU A 36 -19.38 -17.76 15.16
N ARG A 37 -20.18 -16.79 15.62
CA ARG A 37 -21.61 -16.71 15.25
C ARG A 37 -21.79 -16.31 13.78
N ALA A 38 -21.00 -15.34 13.30
CA ALA A 38 -21.00 -14.95 11.90
C ALA A 38 -20.54 -16.10 10.99
N ILE A 39 -19.44 -16.79 11.35
CA ILE A 39 -18.96 -17.99 10.63
C ILE A 39 -20.05 -19.06 10.57
N ARG A 40 -20.72 -19.34 11.70
CA ARG A 40 -21.87 -20.27 11.72
C ARG A 40 -23.00 -19.81 10.80
N GLY A 41 -23.23 -18.51 10.66
CA GLY A 41 -24.18 -17.94 9.73
C GLY A 41 -23.81 -18.22 8.26
N ILE A 42 -22.53 -18.04 7.91
CA ILE A 42 -21.98 -18.33 6.58
C ILE A 42 -22.15 -19.82 6.24
N LEU A 43 -21.74 -20.71 7.16
CA LEU A 43 -21.90 -22.16 6.99
C LEU A 43 -23.35 -22.62 6.84
N ARG A 44 -24.31 -21.79 7.28
CA ARG A 44 -25.76 -22.05 7.17
C ARG A 44 -26.42 -21.33 6.00
N GLY A 45 -25.66 -20.56 5.22
CA GLY A 45 -26.18 -19.74 4.12
C GLY A 45 -27.06 -18.56 4.56
N THR A 46 -27.00 -18.15 5.83
CA THR A 46 -27.76 -16.98 6.33
C THR A 46 -26.94 -15.69 6.36
N HIS A 47 -25.63 -15.80 6.15
CA HIS A 47 -24.70 -14.67 6.06
C HIS A 47 -23.78 -14.87 4.85
N GLU A 48 -23.21 -13.78 4.35
CA GLU A 48 -22.23 -13.78 3.27
C GLU A 48 -20.96 -13.03 3.70
N VAL A 49 -19.83 -13.37 3.08
CA VAL A 49 -18.57 -12.62 3.23
C VAL A 49 -18.49 -11.61 2.10
N LYS A 50 -18.35 -10.34 2.45
CA LYS A 50 -18.04 -9.27 1.50
C LYS A 50 -16.70 -8.64 1.88
N ALA A 51 -15.85 -8.44 0.87
CA ALA A 51 -14.68 -7.61 1.04
C ALA A 51 -15.13 -6.19 1.38
N ILE A 52 -14.40 -5.53 2.27
CA ILE A 52 -14.59 -4.09 2.51
C ILE A 52 -13.81 -3.37 1.43
N ASP A 53 -14.50 -2.49 0.70
CA ASP A 53 -13.88 -1.75 -0.39
C ASP A 53 -12.68 -0.93 0.09
N HIS A 54 -11.63 -0.96 -0.72
CA HIS A 54 -10.43 -0.15 -0.55
C HIS A 54 -9.68 -0.34 0.78
N MET A 55 -9.83 -1.50 1.42
CA MET A 55 -8.90 -1.97 2.44
C MET A 55 -7.65 -2.54 1.78
N ILE A 56 -6.49 -2.08 2.22
CA ILE A 56 -5.18 -2.45 1.69
C ILE A 56 -4.36 -3.07 2.82
N ASP A 57 -4.01 -4.35 2.67
CA ASP A 57 -3.11 -5.03 3.59
C ASP A 57 -1.65 -4.74 3.21
N LEU A 58 -0.96 -3.97 4.05
CA LEU A 58 0.43 -3.58 3.84
C LEU A 58 1.41 -4.71 4.11
N SER A 59 0.96 -5.81 4.75
CA SER A 59 1.79 -7.01 4.94
C SER A 59 1.97 -7.79 3.64
N VAL A 60 1.05 -7.64 2.69
CA VAL A 60 1.19 -8.17 1.34
C VAL A 60 2.24 -7.32 0.60
N PRO A 61 3.34 -7.92 0.11
CA PRO A 61 4.36 -7.17 -0.61
C PRO A 61 3.76 -6.48 -1.84
N CYS A 62 4.09 -5.20 -2.01
CA CYS A 62 3.79 -4.47 -3.24
C CYS A 62 4.50 -5.08 -4.45
N LYS A 63 3.98 -4.79 -5.65
CA LYS A 63 4.61 -5.22 -6.89
C LYS A 63 6.01 -4.61 -7.02
N LEU A 64 6.93 -5.42 -7.50
CA LEU A 64 8.27 -4.97 -7.85
C LEU A 64 8.21 -4.00 -9.04
N PRO A 65 9.11 -3.00 -9.11
CA PRO A 65 9.17 -2.08 -10.23
C PRO A 65 9.54 -2.78 -11.55
N PHE A 66 10.37 -3.83 -11.49
CA PHE A 66 10.80 -4.63 -12.63
C PHE A 66 11.33 -6.00 -12.16
N VAL A 67 11.49 -6.94 -13.09
CA VAL A 67 12.09 -8.25 -12.82
C VAL A 67 13.56 -8.09 -12.45
N GLY A 68 13.99 -8.68 -11.34
CA GLY A 68 15.35 -8.54 -10.82
C GLY A 68 15.54 -7.36 -9.86
N ALA A 69 14.45 -6.74 -9.39
CA ALA A 69 14.47 -5.87 -8.23
C ALA A 69 14.17 -6.66 -6.94
N GLU A 70 14.72 -6.20 -5.82
CA GLU A 70 14.34 -6.65 -4.47
C GLU A 70 13.92 -5.45 -3.61
N ARG A 71 12.96 -5.61 -2.69
CA ARG A 71 12.66 -4.57 -1.71
C ARG A 71 13.72 -4.59 -0.61
N VAL A 72 14.29 -3.42 -0.31
CA VAL A 72 15.31 -3.26 0.74
C VAL A 72 14.84 -2.44 1.93
N SER A 73 13.72 -1.73 1.82
CA SER A 73 13.08 -1.13 2.99
C SER A 73 12.39 -2.20 3.85
N PRO A 74 12.26 -1.98 5.17
CA PRO A 74 11.54 -2.88 6.04
C PRO A 74 10.09 -3.06 5.59
N ALA A 75 9.58 -4.29 5.68
CA ALA A 75 8.17 -4.55 5.45
C ALA A 75 7.32 -3.78 6.48
N LYS A 76 6.28 -3.10 6.01
CA LYS A 76 5.20 -2.63 6.89
C LYS A 76 4.16 -3.72 7.07
N SER A 77 3.35 -3.57 8.10
CA SER A 77 2.22 -4.45 8.40
C SER A 77 1.01 -3.61 8.80
N GLY A 78 -0.16 -4.25 8.81
CA GLY A 78 -1.42 -3.61 9.12
C GLY A 78 -2.26 -3.39 7.88
N VAL A 79 -3.55 -3.16 8.11
CA VAL A 79 -4.54 -2.91 7.07
C VAL A 79 -4.97 -1.46 7.17
N VAL A 80 -4.91 -0.74 6.06
CA VAL A 80 -5.30 0.66 5.96
C VAL A 80 -6.47 0.82 5.01
N LYS A 81 -7.31 1.83 5.23
CA LYS A 81 -8.44 2.15 4.37
C LYS A 81 -8.14 3.37 3.52
N LEU A 82 -8.31 3.23 2.20
CA LEU A 82 -8.11 4.31 1.24
C LEU A 82 -9.46 4.88 0.80
N GLU A 83 -9.70 6.18 1.00
CA GLU A 83 -11.01 6.79 0.68
C GLU A 83 -10.89 8.14 -0.04
N PRO A 84 -11.76 8.42 -1.02
CA PRO A 84 -11.92 9.77 -1.55
C PRO A 84 -12.41 10.73 -0.46
N GLN A 85 -11.77 11.89 -0.32
CA GLN A 85 -12.25 12.97 0.54
C GLN A 85 -12.20 14.30 -0.22
N GLY A 86 -13.38 14.79 -0.61
CA GLY A 86 -13.49 16.01 -1.41
C GLY A 86 -12.75 15.89 -2.75
N LYS A 87 -11.69 16.69 -2.92
CA LYS A 87 -10.82 16.66 -4.12
C LYS A 87 -9.53 15.86 -3.94
N GLY A 88 -9.37 15.17 -2.81
CA GLY A 88 -8.17 14.41 -2.48
C GLY A 88 -8.49 13.00 -2.01
N LEU A 89 -7.52 12.41 -1.33
CA LEU A 89 -7.51 11.01 -0.93
C LEU A 89 -7.01 10.91 0.51
N THR A 90 -7.58 10.00 1.30
CA THR A 90 -7.17 9.72 2.67
C THR A 90 -6.70 8.29 2.85
N VAL A 91 -5.82 8.09 3.83
CA VAL A 91 -5.48 6.79 4.42
C VAL A 91 -5.87 6.85 5.88
N ASP A 92 -6.78 5.99 6.34
CA ASP A 92 -7.28 5.96 7.72
C ASP A 92 -7.65 7.36 8.26
N ASP A 93 -8.52 8.06 7.51
CA ASP A 93 -8.98 9.43 7.80
C ASP A 93 -7.91 10.53 7.76
N LYS A 94 -6.66 10.21 7.40
CA LYS A 94 -5.58 11.19 7.22
C LYS A 94 -5.39 11.54 5.76
N MET A 95 -5.40 12.83 5.45
CA MET A 95 -5.19 13.34 4.09
C MET A 95 -3.81 12.96 3.56
N ILE A 96 -3.78 12.53 2.31
CA ILE A 96 -2.55 12.37 1.53
C ILE A 96 -2.23 13.71 0.87
N ASN A 97 -1.04 14.21 1.14
CA ASN A 97 -0.47 15.39 0.53
C ASN A 97 0.63 15.00 -0.48
N LEU A 98 0.72 15.79 -1.54
CA LEU A 98 1.84 15.75 -2.47
C LEU A 98 2.95 16.65 -1.93
N PHE A 99 3.89 16.06 -1.21
CA PHE A 99 5.02 16.75 -0.62
C PHE A 99 6.08 17.08 -1.68
N LEU A 100 6.58 18.31 -1.61
CA LEU A 100 7.74 18.78 -2.37
C LEU A 100 8.75 19.36 -1.39
N SER A 101 10.00 18.90 -1.48
CA SER A 101 11.14 19.55 -0.84
C SER A 101 11.27 20.99 -1.34
N GLU A 102 11.84 21.88 -0.52
CA GLU A 102 12.13 23.26 -0.93
C GLU A 102 13.03 23.29 -2.19
N GLU A 103 13.99 22.37 -2.30
CA GLU A 103 14.87 22.26 -3.46
C GLU A 103 14.11 21.89 -4.75
N GLN A 104 13.08 21.04 -4.64
CA GLN A 104 12.22 20.68 -5.79
C GLN A 104 11.40 21.88 -6.29
N LYS A 105 11.06 22.84 -5.42
CA LYS A 105 10.24 24.00 -5.79
C LYS A 105 11.01 25.00 -6.66
N SER A 106 12.31 25.16 -6.41
CA SER A 106 13.16 26.09 -7.16
C SER A 106 14.11 25.42 -8.17
N GLY A 107 14.24 24.10 -8.15
CA GLY A 107 15.18 23.38 -9.01
C GLY A 107 15.03 21.87 -8.92
N VAL A 108 16.10 21.21 -8.51
CA VAL A 108 16.20 19.75 -8.40
C VAL A 108 16.82 19.38 -7.06
N ILE A 109 16.47 18.20 -6.56
CA ILE A 109 17.14 17.54 -5.44
C ILE A 109 17.58 16.14 -5.90
N VAL A 110 18.74 15.67 -5.44
CA VAL A 110 19.15 14.28 -5.69
C VAL A 110 18.32 13.34 -4.81
N GLY A 111 17.82 12.24 -5.39
CA GLY A 111 16.87 11.36 -4.70
C GLY A 111 17.38 10.76 -3.38
N HIS A 112 18.69 10.56 -3.24
CA HIS A 112 19.28 10.14 -1.97
C HIS A 112 19.14 11.20 -0.86
N GLU A 113 19.23 12.49 -1.18
CA GLU A 113 19.02 13.56 -0.21
C GLU A 113 17.54 13.77 0.07
N LEU A 114 16.69 13.69 -0.96
CA LEU A 114 15.23 13.71 -0.80
C LEU A 114 14.75 12.59 0.12
N ARG A 115 15.31 11.37 -0.03
CA ARG A 115 15.00 10.26 0.86
C ARG A 115 15.31 10.58 2.32
N LYS A 116 16.45 11.19 2.62
CA LYS A 116 16.80 11.57 4.01
C LYS A 116 15.80 12.60 4.56
N GLU A 117 15.42 13.59 3.75
CA GLU A 117 14.41 14.59 4.14
C GLU A 117 13.06 13.94 4.44
N LEU A 118 12.62 13.02 3.58
CA LEU A 118 11.38 12.26 3.74
C LEU A 118 11.41 11.32 4.95
N GLU A 119 12.54 10.68 5.24
CA GLU A 119 12.73 9.84 6.43
C GLU A 119 12.68 10.68 7.71
N ALA A 120 13.30 11.86 7.72
CA ALA A 120 13.27 12.78 8.85
C ALA A 120 11.87 13.37 9.10
N LYS A 121 11.11 13.63 8.03
CA LYS A 121 9.72 14.09 8.11
C LYS A 121 8.76 12.99 8.59
N GLY A 122 8.99 11.76 8.14
CA GLY A 122 8.06 10.64 8.34
C GLY A 122 6.80 10.74 7.48
N GLY A 123 5.92 9.74 7.62
CA GLY A 123 4.61 9.74 6.95
C GLY A 123 4.62 9.36 5.47
N ASN A 124 5.70 8.77 4.95
CA ASN A 124 5.76 8.27 3.57
C ASN A 124 4.77 7.12 3.34
N LEU A 125 4.26 7.03 2.12
CA LEU A 125 3.28 6.03 1.72
C LEU A 125 3.88 4.88 0.90
N SER A 126 3.34 3.69 1.16
CA SER A 126 3.73 2.43 0.52
C SER A 126 3.28 2.35 -0.94
N ALA A 127 4.08 1.69 -1.77
CA ALA A 127 3.74 1.35 -3.14
C ALA A 127 2.56 0.36 -3.23
N SER A 128 2.14 -0.29 -2.15
CA SER A 128 0.86 -1.04 -2.11
C SER A 128 -0.33 -0.11 -2.34
N ILE A 129 -0.25 1.16 -1.92
CA ILE A 129 -1.28 2.17 -2.22
C ILE A 129 -1.28 2.48 -3.72
N LEU A 130 -0.11 2.58 -4.34
CA LEU A 130 -0.02 2.72 -5.80
C LEU A 130 -0.62 1.52 -6.53
N ASP A 131 -0.33 0.30 -6.10
CA ASP A 131 -0.91 -0.91 -6.72
C ASP A 131 -2.43 -0.90 -6.66
N HIS A 132 -2.99 -0.44 -5.55
CA HIS A 132 -4.43 -0.26 -5.39
C HIS A 132 -4.98 0.83 -6.31
N LEU A 133 -4.30 1.97 -6.43
CA LEU A 133 -4.70 3.06 -7.34
C LEU A 133 -4.63 2.66 -8.82
N VAL A 134 -3.69 1.79 -9.19
CA VAL A 134 -3.62 1.18 -10.53
C VAL A 134 -4.83 0.27 -10.78
N ALA A 135 -5.27 -0.49 -9.77
CA ALA A 135 -6.45 -1.36 -9.88
C ALA A 135 -7.78 -0.57 -9.86
N TYR A 136 -7.81 0.59 -9.21
CA TYR A 136 -8.99 1.46 -9.09
C TYR A 136 -8.70 2.90 -9.55
N PRO A 137 -8.46 3.15 -10.85
CA PRO A 137 -8.05 4.47 -11.35
C PRO A 137 -9.02 5.61 -11.04
N ALA A 138 -10.30 5.32 -10.82
CA ALA A 138 -11.31 6.31 -10.44
C ALA A 138 -11.01 7.02 -9.11
N LEU A 139 -10.15 6.44 -8.25
CA LEU A 139 -9.69 7.04 -7.00
C LEU A 139 -8.57 8.07 -7.20
N TRP A 140 -7.90 8.09 -8.36
CA TRP A 140 -6.79 9.01 -8.61
C TRP A 140 -7.27 10.46 -8.61
N PRO A 141 -6.81 11.31 -7.68
CA PRO A 141 -7.30 12.68 -7.59
C PRO A 141 -7.04 13.48 -8.87
N GLU A 142 -7.99 14.33 -9.26
CA GLU A 142 -7.83 15.18 -10.45
C GLU A 142 -6.62 16.12 -10.31
N SER A 143 -6.37 16.61 -9.09
CA SER A 143 -5.21 17.45 -8.75
C SER A 143 -3.86 16.73 -8.85
N TRP A 144 -3.85 15.39 -8.92
CA TRP A 144 -2.65 14.58 -9.08
C TRP A 144 -2.35 14.26 -10.54
N LYS A 145 -3.18 14.69 -11.49
CA LYS A 145 -2.98 14.38 -12.91
C LYS A 145 -1.98 15.33 -13.55
N LYS A 146 -2.13 16.63 -13.27
CA LYS A 146 -1.32 17.68 -13.87
C LYS A 146 -1.02 18.81 -12.90
N ASP A 147 0.14 19.44 -13.05
CA ASP A 147 0.50 20.65 -12.34
C ASP A 147 -0.19 21.89 -12.96
N ASP A 148 0.08 23.05 -12.35
CA ASP A 148 -0.39 24.37 -12.79
C ASP A 148 0.05 24.76 -14.22
N GLN A 149 1.12 24.14 -14.73
CA GLN A 149 1.66 24.34 -16.07
C GLN A 149 1.17 23.29 -17.07
N GLY A 150 0.31 22.36 -16.64
CA GLY A 150 -0.23 21.30 -17.48
C GLY A 150 0.71 20.11 -17.69
N ASN A 151 1.83 20.05 -16.97
CA ASN A 151 2.75 18.92 -16.97
C ASN A 151 2.15 17.75 -16.19
N THR A 152 2.39 16.53 -16.64
CA THR A 152 2.01 15.31 -15.91
C THR A 152 2.73 15.24 -14.57
N ILE A 153 1.98 14.99 -13.50
CA ILE A 153 2.56 14.75 -12.17
C ILE A 153 2.86 13.26 -12.00
N TYR A 154 4.07 12.96 -11.55
CA TYR A 154 4.54 11.63 -11.19
C TYR A 154 4.59 11.54 -9.66
N VAL A 155 3.53 11.02 -9.06
CA VAL A 155 3.42 10.88 -7.60
C VAL A 155 4.20 9.65 -7.14
N CYS A 156 5.15 9.83 -6.21
CA CYS A 156 6.10 8.79 -5.83
C CYS A 156 5.91 8.29 -4.40
N PHE A 157 6.04 6.99 -4.21
CA PHE A 157 5.68 6.26 -2.98
C PHE A 157 6.95 5.77 -2.29
N TRP A 158 7.53 6.66 -1.48
CA TRP A 158 8.89 6.56 -0.95
C TRP A 158 9.09 5.61 0.23
N ASP A 159 8.02 4.99 0.70
CA ASP A 159 8.08 4.06 1.82
C ASP A 159 8.65 2.69 1.42
N ASP A 160 8.51 2.33 0.15
CA ASP A 160 9.11 1.14 -0.44
C ASP A 160 10.32 1.53 -1.31
N ILE A 161 11.51 1.09 -0.91
CA ILE A 161 12.74 1.26 -1.70
C ILE A 161 13.16 -0.08 -2.25
N PHE A 162 13.50 -0.10 -3.54
CA PHE A 162 13.91 -1.30 -4.25
C PHE A 162 15.37 -1.20 -4.68
N ARG A 163 16.07 -2.33 -4.75
CA ARG A 163 17.42 -2.44 -5.27
C ARG A 163 17.42 -3.32 -6.52
N GLY A 164 18.04 -2.84 -7.60
CA GLY A 164 18.32 -3.69 -8.76
C GLY A 164 19.44 -4.67 -8.43
N LEU A 165 19.21 -5.97 -8.65
CA LEU A 165 20.20 -7.01 -8.32
C LEU A 165 21.41 -7.00 -9.26
N ALA A 166 21.25 -6.48 -10.48
CA ALA A 166 22.32 -6.43 -11.48
C ALA A 166 23.24 -5.20 -11.33
N ASP A 167 22.70 -4.07 -10.88
CA ASP A 167 23.39 -2.77 -10.85
C ASP A 167 23.60 -2.22 -9.42
N GLY A 168 22.89 -2.76 -8.43
CA GLY A 168 22.87 -2.26 -7.06
C GLY A 168 22.17 -0.92 -6.89
N ILE A 169 21.57 -0.37 -7.95
CA ILE A 169 20.94 0.95 -7.95
C ILE A 169 19.65 0.88 -7.14
N LEU A 170 19.37 1.95 -6.39
CA LEU A 170 18.14 2.07 -5.63
C LEU A 170 17.06 2.76 -6.45
N TYR A 171 15.82 2.28 -6.33
CA TYR A 171 14.66 2.74 -7.06
C TYR A 171 13.48 3.00 -6.12
N VAL A 172 12.59 3.91 -6.53
CA VAL A 172 11.29 4.15 -5.92
C VAL A 172 10.20 4.05 -6.99
N ARG A 173 9.01 3.59 -6.60
CA ARG A 173 7.87 3.50 -7.52
C ARG A 173 7.07 4.80 -7.54
N CYS A 174 6.59 5.14 -8.74
CA CYS A 174 5.78 6.32 -8.97
C CYS A 174 4.55 5.96 -9.82
N GLY A 175 3.46 6.69 -9.62
CA GLY A 175 2.25 6.62 -10.44
C GLY A 175 2.01 7.93 -11.17
N TYR A 176 1.44 7.87 -12.37
CA TYR A 176 0.98 9.06 -13.08
C TYR A 176 -0.26 8.76 -13.91
N TRP A 177 -1.06 9.80 -14.16
CA TRP A 177 -2.26 9.66 -14.98
C TRP A 177 -1.93 9.73 -16.47
N ARG A 178 -2.43 8.77 -17.25
CA ARG A 178 -2.34 8.78 -18.70
C ARG A 178 -3.61 8.21 -19.30
N GLY A 179 -4.31 8.98 -20.12
CA GLY A 179 -5.34 8.43 -21.02
C GLY A 179 -6.51 7.67 -20.38
N GLY A 180 -6.83 7.90 -19.11
CA GLY A 180 -7.93 7.20 -18.42
C GLY A 180 -7.48 6.16 -17.39
N GLU A 181 -6.18 5.94 -17.25
CA GLU A 181 -5.60 4.98 -16.32
C GLU A 181 -4.50 5.61 -15.46
N VAL A 182 -4.17 4.94 -14.35
CA VAL A 182 -3.00 5.20 -13.53
C VAL A 182 -1.89 4.27 -14.00
N VAL A 183 -0.81 4.84 -14.53
CA VAL A 183 0.35 4.08 -14.99
C VAL A 183 1.37 4.01 -13.87
N SER A 184 1.78 2.79 -13.51
CA SER A 184 2.91 2.57 -12.62
C SER A 184 4.23 2.71 -13.39
N SER A 185 5.19 3.40 -12.77
CA SER A 185 6.56 3.58 -13.22
C SER A 185 7.50 3.48 -12.02
N TYR A 186 8.78 3.69 -12.25
CA TYR A 186 9.81 3.83 -11.22
C TYR A 186 10.90 4.80 -11.69
N ASP A 187 11.68 5.30 -10.75
CA ASP A 187 12.87 6.11 -11.02
C ASP A 187 13.96 5.76 -10.00
N TRP A 188 15.22 5.98 -10.36
CA TRP A 188 16.34 5.69 -9.47
C TRP A 188 16.60 6.86 -8.51
N LEU A 189 17.17 6.56 -7.34
CA LEU A 189 17.49 7.55 -6.32
C LEU A 189 18.67 8.45 -6.70
N GLY A 190 19.52 8.03 -7.64
CA GLY A 190 20.62 8.85 -8.16
C GLY A 190 20.21 9.95 -9.15
N ASN A 191 18.91 10.09 -9.45
CA ASN A 191 18.40 11.04 -10.44
C ASN A 191 18.16 12.41 -9.81
N ASP A 192 17.93 13.40 -10.67
CA ASP A 192 17.42 14.71 -10.30
C ASP A 192 15.89 14.69 -10.20
N TRP A 193 15.37 14.99 -9.00
CA TRP A 193 13.94 15.01 -8.70
C TRP A 193 13.41 16.44 -8.79
N ARG A 194 12.36 16.66 -9.59
CA ARG A 194 11.83 17.99 -9.90
C ARG A 194 10.47 18.24 -9.25
N ARG A 195 9.92 19.44 -9.44
CA ARG A 195 8.58 19.84 -8.96
C ARG A 195 7.43 18.93 -9.40
N TYR A 196 7.57 18.21 -10.52
CA TYR A 196 6.56 17.28 -11.02
C TYR A 196 6.75 15.83 -10.51
N ASN A 197 7.69 15.61 -9.56
CA ASN A 197 7.93 14.35 -8.89
C ASN A 197 7.64 14.43 -7.36
N PRO A 198 6.44 14.83 -6.93
CA PRO A 198 6.14 14.92 -5.51
C PRO A 198 6.10 13.55 -4.83
N SER A 199 6.43 13.54 -3.53
CA SER A 199 6.25 12.37 -2.66
C SER A 199 4.80 12.31 -2.15
N ALA A 200 4.19 11.13 -2.17
CA ALA A 200 2.94 10.89 -1.46
C ALA A 200 3.22 10.70 0.03
N SER A 201 2.68 11.60 0.86
CA SER A 201 2.91 11.59 2.30
C SER A 201 1.64 11.94 3.06
N LEU A 202 1.50 11.42 4.28
CA LEU A 202 0.42 11.83 5.18
C LEU A 202 0.65 13.26 5.66
N ALA A 203 -0.46 14.00 5.81
CA ALA A 203 -0.50 15.34 6.41
C ALA A 203 -0.03 15.36 7.87
#